data_AF-A0A499UVB3-F1
#
_entry.id   AF-A0A499UVB3-F1
#
_cell.length_a   1.000
_cell.length_b   1.000
_cell.length_c   1.000
_cell.angle_alpha   90.00
_cell.angle_beta   90.00
_cell.angle_gamma   90.00
#
_symmetry.space_group_name_H-M   'P 1'
#
loop_
_entity.id
_entity.type
_entity.pdbx_description
1 polymer ?
#
loop_
_entity_poly.entity_id
_entity_poly.type
_entity_poly.pdbx_seq_one_letter_code
_entity_poly.pdbx_strand_id
1 'polypeptide(L)'
;MSDHPDHVNSGGCGCGCGGHDERRAPGAPHNPPGRTALDYRVGDYGSFLAAMLDRLASPAYPALRGLTVRTPDDPAIGLLDAWAVLGDLLTFHSERIADEGYLRTAHDHRSLALLGRLVGHVPRPGVAADTHLAYTLDRDPRAEDVVVTIPRGAISHSVPAASDEESQTFETSEDLAARWAWNELAVRRRRPALIGPDDLRRRSELLLSGTSLGLTVGDKLLFVFGGTAESGSGGQGAPPGGNWGRLLLPVARVTVDREEDVTAIGLPESAPPSLKELVDEVRRWITDPEAGEDPDDWGTPSLRRTTPIRVPSAV
;
A
#
# COMPACT_ATOMS: atom_id res chain seq x y z
N MET A 1 -54.99 -20.45 16.34
CA MET A 1 -55.82 -20.09 15.18
C MET A 1 -55.10 -20.68 13.99
N SER A 2 -55.43 -21.94 13.72
CA SER A 2 -54.79 -22.78 12.72
C SER A 2 -55.22 -22.32 11.35
N ASP A 3 -54.28 -22.10 10.44
CA ASP A 3 -54.61 -22.19 9.02
C ASP A 3 -53.50 -22.96 8.31
N HIS A 4 -53.94 -24.09 7.79
CA HIS A 4 -53.21 -25.11 7.05
C HIS A 4 -53.56 -24.84 5.58
N PRO A 5 -52.60 -24.61 4.67
CA PRO A 5 -52.92 -24.73 3.26
C PRO A 5 -52.74 -26.19 2.85
N ASP A 6 -53.86 -26.80 2.46
CA ASP A 6 -53.97 -28.15 1.96
C ASP A 6 -53.02 -28.43 0.80
N HIS A 7 -52.08 -29.34 1.02
CA HIS A 7 -51.35 -30.01 -0.05
C HIS A 7 -52.31 -30.95 -0.78
N VAL A 8 -52.87 -30.51 -1.90
CA VAL A 8 -53.53 -31.39 -2.87
C VAL A 8 -52.45 -32.17 -3.60
N ASN A 9 -52.14 -33.35 -3.07
CA ASN A 9 -51.34 -34.36 -3.74
C ASN A 9 -52.22 -35.11 -4.76
N SER A 10 -52.38 -34.54 -5.95
CA SER A 10 -52.97 -35.24 -7.08
C SER A 10 -51.88 -36.06 -7.77
N GLY A 11 -51.67 -37.27 -7.26
CA GLY A 11 -50.99 -38.35 -7.99
C GLY A 11 -51.78 -38.72 -9.24
N GLY A 12 -51.49 -38.03 -10.33
CA GLY A 12 -51.91 -38.41 -11.67
C GLY A 12 -50.70 -38.89 -12.45
N CYS A 13 -50.67 -40.18 -12.81
CA CYS A 13 -49.83 -40.67 -13.90
C CYS A 13 -50.21 -39.94 -15.19
N GLY A 14 -49.60 -38.77 -15.42
CA GLY A 14 -49.61 -38.11 -16.71
C GLY A 14 -48.63 -38.84 -17.62
N CYS A 15 -49.16 -39.67 -18.51
CA CYS A 15 -48.45 -40.07 -19.72
C CYS A 15 -47.84 -38.80 -20.33
N GLY A 16 -46.52 -38.76 -20.48
CA GLY A 16 -45.72 -37.64 -20.97
C GLY A 16 -45.97 -37.34 -22.44
N CYS A 17 -47.22 -37.01 -22.79
CA CYS A 17 -47.59 -36.36 -24.03
C CYS A 17 -47.66 -34.85 -23.77
N GLY A 18 -46.57 -34.27 -23.27
CA GLY A 18 -46.33 -32.83 -23.38
C GLY A 18 -45.96 -32.52 -24.82
N GLY A 19 -46.93 -32.66 -25.73
CA GLY A 19 -46.74 -32.33 -27.13
C GLY A 19 -46.33 -30.86 -27.25
N HIS A 20 -45.27 -30.61 -28.00
CA HIS A 20 -44.92 -29.27 -28.42
C HIS A 20 -46.05 -28.74 -29.29
N ASP A 21 -46.87 -27.84 -28.75
CA ASP A 21 -47.88 -27.15 -29.55
C ASP A 21 -47.17 -26.19 -30.50
N GLU A 22 -47.18 -26.50 -31.80
CA GLU A 22 -46.61 -25.66 -32.86
C GLU A 22 -47.14 -24.21 -32.86
N ARG A 23 -48.27 -23.94 -32.20
CA ARG A 23 -48.87 -22.60 -32.06
C ARG A 23 -48.33 -21.82 -30.88
N ARG A 24 -47.63 -22.47 -29.95
CA ARG A 24 -47.10 -21.83 -28.73
C ARG A 24 -45.62 -21.55 -28.92
N ALA A 25 -45.28 -20.27 -29.03
CA ALA A 25 -43.88 -19.85 -28.93
C ALA A 25 -43.30 -20.33 -27.58
N PRO A 26 -42.02 -20.73 -27.53
CA PRO A 26 -41.35 -21.02 -26.28
C PRO A 26 -41.57 -19.86 -25.29
N GLY A 27 -41.80 -20.19 -24.02
CA GLY A 27 -41.92 -19.18 -22.98
C GLY A 27 -40.64 -18.36 -22.89
N ALA A 28 -40.76 -17.07 -22.57
CA ALA A 28 -39.58 -16.24 -22.32
C ALA A 28 -38.79 -16.82 -21.13
N PRO A 29 -37.45 -16.96 -21.23
CA PRO A 29 -36.65 -17.46 -20.12
C PRO A 29 -36.79 -16.53 -18.92
N HIS A 30 -37.07 -17.10 -17.75
CA HIS A 30 -37.23 -16.37 -16.50
C HIS A 30 -36.06 -16.68 -15.56
N ASN A 31 -35.21 -15.69 -15.32
CA ASN A 31 -34.05 -15.81 -14.44
C ASN A 31 -34.25 -14.96 -13.18
N PRO A 32 -34.57 -15.55 -12.02
CA PRO A 32 -34.64 -14.80 -10.77
C PRO A 32 -33.30 -14.15 -10.42
N PRO A 33 -33.30 -13.02 -9.70
CA PRO A 33 -32.05 -12.42 -9.22
C PRO A 33 -31.36 -13.40 -8.26
N GLY A 34 -30.03 -13.41 -8.25
CA GLY A 34 -29.27 -14.25 -7.31
C GLY A 34 -28.81 -15.62 -7.84
N ARG A 35 -29.04 -16.00 -9.10
CA ARG A 35 -28.46 -17.23 -9.69
C ARG A 35 -26.98 -17.14 -10.11
N THR A 36 -26.21 -18.19 -9.87
CA THR A 36 -24.80 -18.31 -10.31
C THR A 36 -24.65 -18.85 -11.74
N ALA A 37 -25.75 -19.22 -12.38
CA ALA A 37 -25.84 -19.57 -13.80
C ALA A 37 -27.22 -19.16 -14.32
N LEU A 38 -27.28 -18.79 -15.60
CA LEU A 38 -28.53 -18.50 -16.29
C LEU A 38 -29.22 -19.81 -16.69
N ASP A 39 -30.55 -19.77 -16.69
CA ASP A 39 -31.41 -20.71 -17.40
C ASP A 39 -31.82 -20.02 -18.71
N TYR A 40 -31.03 -20.28 -19.75
CA TYR A 40 -31.15 -19.61 -21.05
C TYR A 40 -31.46 -20.59 -22.18
N ARG A 41 -31.63 -21.88 -21.85
CA ARG A 41 -31.96 -22.87 -22.87
C ARG A 41 -33.40 -22.76 -23.34
N VAL A 42 -33.57 -22.83 -24.65
CA VAL A 42 -34.91 -22.78 -25.29
C VAL A 42 -35.53 -24.18 -25.36
N GLY A 43 -34.71 -25.24 -25.25
CA GLY A 43 -35.14 -26.63 -25.27
C GLY A 43 -33.95 -27.59 -25.14
N ASP A 44 -34.24 -28.88 -25.23
CA ASP A 44 -33.27 -29.96 -25.41
C ASP A 44 -33.56 -30.75 -26.70
N TYR A 45 -32.70 -31.71 -27.02
CA TYR A 45 -32.87 -32.59 -28.18
C TYR A 45 -34.29 -33.18 -28.30
N GLY A 46 -34.83 -33.74 -27.21
CA GLY A 46 -36.13 -34.41 -27.22
C GLY A 46 -37.26 -33.44 -27.53
N SER A 47 -37.17 -32.24 -26.96
CA SER A 47 -38.11 -31.17 -27.18
C SER A 47 -38.11 -30.66 -28.62
N PHE A 48 -36.92 -30.52 -29.23
CA PHE A 48 -36.79 -30.08 -30.62
C PHE A 48 -37.28 -31.14 -31.60
N LEU A 49 -36.93 -32.41 -31.39
CA LEU A 49 -37.38 -33.50 -32.25
C LEU A 49 -38.90 -33.64 -32.20
N ALA A 50 -39.49 -33.63 -31.01
CA ALA A 50 -40.94 -33.70 -30.84
C ALA A 50 -41.65 -32.53 -31.54
N ALA A 51 -41.15 -31.30 -31.40
CA ALA A 51 -41.70 -30.13 -32.08
C ALA A 51 -41.63 -30.23 -33.61
N MET A 52 -40.51 -30.73 -34.15
CA MET A 52 -40.35 -30.90 -35.60
C MET A 52 -41.24 -32.02 -36.15
N LEU A 53 -41.41 -33.12 -35.41
CA LEU A 53 -42.31 -34.21 -35.79
C LEU A 53 -43.79 -33.76 -35.78
N ASP A 54 -44.19 -32.95 -34.80
CA ASP A 54 -45.53 -32.36 -34.75
C ASP A 54 -45.77 -31.46 -35.97
N ARG A 55 -44.83 -30.56 -36.27
CA ARG A 55 -44.89 -29.68 -37.45
C ARG A 55 -44.89 -30.44 -38.77
N LEU A 56 -44.19 -31.58 -38.85
CA LEU A 56 -44.20 -32.44 -40.03
C LEU A 56 -45.60 -33.05 -40.28
N ALA A 57 -46.35 -33.33 -39.22
CA ALA A 57 -47.72 -33.81 -39.29
C ALA A 57 -48.76 -32.70 -39.47
N SER A 58 -48.36 -31.43 -39.38
CA SER A 58 -49.28 -30.29 -39.38
C SER A 58 -49.94 -30.05 -40.75
N PRO A 59 -51.26 -29.79 -40.77
CA PRO A 59 -51.96 -29.38 -41.99
C PRO A 59 -51.50 -28.01 -42.52
N ALA A 60 -50.77 -27.22 -41.73
CA ALA A 60 -50.21 -25.94 -42.15
C ALA A 60 -49.15 -26.09 -43.26
N TYR A 61 -48.56 -27.29 -43.41
CA TYR A 61 -47.53 -27.59 -44.41
C TYR A 61 -48.01 -28.64 -45.42
N PRO A 62 -48.97 -28.31 -46.30
CA PRO A 62 -49.60 -29.29 -47.19
C PRO A 62 -48.63 -29.94 -48.18
N ALA A 63 -47.51 -29.28 -48.50
CA ALA A 63 -46.45 -29.81 -49.36
C ALA A 63 -45.70 -30.99 -48.73
N LEU A 64 -45.71 -31.11 -47.40
CA LEU A 64 -44.99 -32.16 -46.67
C LEU A 64 -45.85 -33.39 -46.37
N ARG A 65 -47.14 -33.38 -46.73
CA ARG A 65 -48.09 -34.49 -46.47
C ARG A 65 -47.65 -35.84 -47.01
N GLY A 66 -46.81 -35.88 -48.04
CA GLY A 66 -46.28 -37.11 -48.60
C GLY A 66 -45.27 -37.83 -47.71
N LEU A 67 -44.73 -37.17 -46.68
CA LEU A 67 -43.76 -37.74 -45.75
C LEU A 67 -44.49 -38.42 -44.59
N THR A 68 -44.99 -39.64 -44.82
CA THR A 68 -45.81 -40.39 -43.84
C THR A 68 -45.01 -41.37 -42.98
N VAL A 69 -43.75 -41.68 -43.36
CA VAL A 69 -42.91 -42.66 -42.66
C VAL A 69 -42.41 -42.05 -41.34
N ARG A 70 -42.42 -42.85 -40.26
CA ARG A 70 -42.03 -42.44 -38.89
C ARG A 70 -40.98 -43.36 -38.27
N THR A 71 -40.21 -44.05 -39.11
CA THR A 71 -39.13 -44.94 -38.68
C THR A 71 -37.80 -44.18 -38.60
N PRO A 72 -36.91 -44.51 -37.67
CA PRO A 72 -35.59 -43.88 -37.57
C PRO A 72 -34.73 -44.03 -38.84
N ASP A 73 -34.95 -45.09 -39.62
CA ASP A 73 -34.20 -45.36 -40.87
C ASP A 73 -34.66 -44.48 -42.05
N ASP A 74 -35.71 -43.66 -41.88
CA ASP A 74 -36.18 -42.76 -42.92
C ASP A 74 -35.30 -41.50 -43.00
N PRO A 75 -34.83 -41.09 -44.19
CA PRO A 75 -33.94 -39.95 -44.32
C PRO A 75 -34.56 -38.61 -43.89
N ALA A 76 -35.88 -38.44 -43.97
CA ALA A 76 -36.53 -37.24 -43.47
C ALA A 76 -36.52 -37.20 -41.94
N ILE A 77 -36.72 -38.34 -41.28
CA ILE A 77 -36.60 -38.44 -39.82
C ILE A 77 -35.15 -38.24 -39.38
N GLY A 78 -34.18 -38.84 -40.08
CA GLY A 78 -32.76 -38.62 -39.83
C GLY A 78 -32.32 -37.16 -39.98
N LEU A 79 -32.93 -36.42 -40.92
CA LEU A 79 -32.70 -34.97 -41.02
C LEU A 79 -33.24 -34.21 -39.80
N LEU A 80 -34.45 -34.53 -39.33
CA LEU A 80 -35.01 -33.91 -38.13
C LEU A 80 -34.19 -34.25 -36.87
N ASP A 81 -33.73 -35.48 -36.76
CA ASP A 81 -32.83 -35.93 -35.69
C ASP A 81 -31.53 -35.11 -35.66
N ALA A 82 -30.87 -34.96 -36.82
CA ALA A 82 -29.65 -34.15 -36.94
C ALA A 82 -29.89 -32.68 -36.57
N TRP A 83 -31.02 -32.10 -36.97
CA TRP A 83 -31.40 -30.74 -36.58
C TRP A 83 -31.70 -30.61 -35.07
N ALA A 84 -32.26 -31.64 -34.45
CA ALA A 84 -32.52 -31.64 -33.01
C ALA A 84 -31.21 -31.65 -32.21
N VAL A 85 -30.22 -32.44 -32.64
CA VAL A 85 -28.86 -32.45 -32.06
C VAL A 85 -28.20 -31.08 -32.23
N LEU A 86 -28.29 -30.50 -33.44
CA LEU A 86 -27.73 -29.16 -33.69
C LEU A 86 -28.40 -28.11 -32.79
N GLY A 87 -29.71 -28.15 -32.64
CA GLY A 87 -30.47 -27.24 -31.76
C GLY A 87 -30.02 -27.34 -30.30
N ASP A 88 -29.84 -28.55 -29.79
CA ASP A 88 -29.37 -28.81 -28.42
C ASP A 88 -27.94 -28.26 -28.20
N LEU A 89 -27.03 -28.49 -29.14
CA LEU A 89 -25.67 -27.93 -29.08
C LEU A 89 -25.68 -26.40 -29.12
N LEU A 90 -26.48 -25.80 -30.01
CA LEU A 90 -26.56 -24.35 -30.13
C LEU A 90 -27.10 -23.70 -28.87
N THR A 91 -28.16 -24.26 -28.29
CA THR A 91 -28.73 -23.69 -27.05
C THR A 91 -27.82 -23.91 -25.85
N PHE A 92 -27.11 -25.03 -25.79
CA PHE A 92 -26.07 -25.30 -24.77
C PHE A 92 -24.95 -24.25 -24.83
N HIS A 93 -24.39 -24.01 -26.02
CA HIS A 93 -23.30 -23.03 -26.16
C HIS A 93 -23.76 -21.60 -25.99
N SER A 94 -24.99 -21.27 -26.42
CA SER A 94 -25.56 -19.93 -26.25
C SER A 94 -25.72 -19.57 -24.77
N GLU A 95 -26.16 -20.52 -23.94
CA GLU A 95 -26.25 -20.33 -22.49
C GLU A 95 -24.87 -20.08 -21.87
N ARG A 96 -23.86 -20.88 -22.22
CA ARG A 96 -22.49 -20.68 -21.71
C ARG A 96 -21.90 -19.33 -22.13
N ILE A 97 -22.17 -18.88 -23.35
CA ILE A 97 -21.76 -17.55 -23.81
C ILE A 97 -22.52 -16.45 -23.05
N ALA A 98 -23.81 -16.64 -22.79
CA ALA A 98 -24.62 -15.70 -22.02
C ALA A 98 -24.14 -15.58 -20.57
N ASP A 99 -23.74 -16.68 -19.94
CA ASP A 99 -23.17 -16.70 -18.59
C ASP A 99 -21.92 -15.82 -18.49
N GLU A 100 -21.06 -15.80 -19.52
CA GLU A 100 -19.87 -14.94 -19.57
C GLU A 100 -20.20 -13.43 -19.66
N GLY A 101 -21.46 -13.07 -19.95
CA GLY A 101 -21.91 -11.69 -20.09
C GLY A 101 -22.16 -10.95 -18.76
N TYR A 102 -22.17 -11.64 -17.61
CA TYR A 102 -22.48 -11.03 -16.32
C TYR A 102 -21.46 -11.41 -15.24
N LEU A 103 -21.10 -10.45 -14.38
CA LEU A 103 -20.06 -10.61 -13.36
C LEU A 103 -20.28 -11.80 -12.41
N ARG A 104 -21.53 -12.20 -12.18
CA ARG A 104 -21.89 -13.22 -11.20
C ARG A 104 -22.06 -14.62 -11.79
N THR A 105 -22.09 -14.72 -13.12
CA THR A 105 -22.27 -15.97 -13.87
C THR A 105 -21.05 -16.29 -14.73
N ALA A 106 -20.18 -15.31 -15.02
CA ALA A 106 -18.98 -15.52 -15.81
C ALA A 106 -17.98 -16.41 -15.07
N HIS A 107 -17.41 -17.38 -15.79
CA HIS A 107 -16.42 -18.32 -15.25
C HIS A 107 -15.02 -18.06 -15.82
N ASP A 108 -14.92 -17.54 -17.05
CA ASP A 108 -13.63 -17.22 -17.64
C ASP A 108 -13.05 -15.95 -16.99
N HIS A 109 -11.81 -16.08 -16.50
CA HIS A 109 -11.05 -14.96 -15.94
C HIS A 109 -10.97 -13.78 -16.91
N ARG A 110 -10.87 -14.04 -18.23
CA ARG A 110 -10.85 -13.00 -19.25
C ARG A 110 -12.15 -12.21 -19.28
N SER A 111 -13.31 -12.89 -19.24
CA SER A 111 -14.62 -12.24 -19.20
C SER A 111 -14.77 -11.37 -17.96
N LEU A 112 -14.42 -11.91 -16.78
CA LEU A 112 -14.45 -11.17 -15.52
C LEU A 112 -13.56 -9.92 -15.56
N ALA A 113 -12.36 -10.03 -16.11
CA ALA A 113 -11.45 -8.89 -16.28
C ALA A 113 -12.02 -7.84 -17.24
N LEU A 114 -12.65 -8.23 -18.35
CA LEU A 114 -13.27 -7.32 -19.30
C LEU A 114 -14.52 -6.63 -18.72
N LEU A 115 -15.36 -7.38 -18.01
CA LEU A 115 -16.53 -6.84 -17.30
C LEU A 115 -16.12 -5.87 -16.18
N GLY A 116 -15.08 -6.20 -15.41
CA GLY A 116 -14.52 -5.32 -14.39
C GLY A 116 -14.03 -3.99 -14.98
N ARG A 117 -13.40 -4.02 -16.17
CA ARG A 117 -12.91 -2.81 -16.84
C ARG A 117 -14.03 -1.81 -17.18
N LEU A 118 -15.25 -2.29 -17.43
CA LEU A 118 -16.41 -1.41 -17.68
C LEU A 118 -16.73 -0.51 -16.48
N VAL A 119 -16.42 -0.96 -15.26
CA VAL A 119 -16.60 -0.19 -14.02
C VAL A 119 -15.28 0.38 -13.48
N GLY A 120 -14.23 0.40 -14.31
CA GLY A 120 -12.91 0.91 -13.94
C GLY A 120 -12.10 -0.03 -13.04
N HIS A 121 -12.53 -1.28 -12.85
CA HIS A 121 -11.75 -2.28 -12.12
C HIS A 121 -10.77 -3.00 -13.06
N VAL A 122 -9.50 -3.00 -12.68
CA VAL A 122 -8.45 -3.79 -13.35
C VAL A 122 -7.93 -4.80 -12.34
N PRO A 123 -7.99 -6.12 -12.64
CA PRO A 123 -7.40 -7.13 -11.77
C PRO A 123 -5.92 -6.83 -11.53
N ARG A 124 -5.47 -7.04 -10.29
CA ARG A 124 -4.07 -6.81 -9.94
C ARG A 124 -3.19 -7.77 -10.76
N PRO A 125 -2.10 -7.27 -11.38
CA PRO A 125 -1.15 -8.16 -12.02
C PRO A 125 -0.51 -9.08 -10.97
N GLY A 126 0.11 -10.17 -11.43
CA GLY A 126 1.01 -10.93 -10.57
C GLY A 126 2.09 -10.01 -10.01
N VAL A 127 2.30 -10.07 -8.70
CA VAL A 127 3.33 -9.29 -8.00
C VAL A 127 4.47 -10.23 -7.61
N ALA A 128 5.70 -9.76 -7.78
CA ALA A 128 6.88 -10.47 -7.29
C ALA A 128 6.96 -10.36 -5.76
N ALA A 129 7.57 -11.34 -5.11
CA ALA A 129 7.94 -11.23 -3.71
C ALA A 129 9.07 -10.21 -3.55
N ASP A 130 9.05 -9.45 -2.46
CA ASP A 130 10.08 -8.51 -2.07
C ASP A 130 10.64 -8.83 -0.69
N THR A 131 11.90 -8.46 -0.47
CA THR A 131 12.58 -8.58 0.83
C THR A 131 13.73 -7.59 0.90
N HIS A 132 14.23 -7.35 2.12
CA HIS A 132 15.40 -6.50 2.35
C HIS A 132 16.62 -7.37 2.61
N LEU A 133 17.71 -7.07 1.89
CA LEU A 133 19.02 -7.69 2.10
C LEU A 133 19.96 -6.67 2.74
N ALA A 134 20.70 -7.11 3.75
CA ALA A 134 21.77 -6.35 4.35
C ALA A 134 23.12 -6.90 3.87
N TYR A 135 23.95 -6.02 3.31
CA TYR A 135 25.29 -6.38 2.85
C TYR A 135 26.32 -5.90 3.86
N THR A 136 27.25 -6.79 4.22
CA THR A 136 28.44 -6.46 5.00
C THR A 136 29.65 -6.48 4.09
N LEU A 137 30.45 -5.42 4.11
CA LEU A 137 31.61 -5.26 3.21
C LEU A 137 32.92 -5.44 3.96
N ASP A 138 33.87 -6.16 3.37
CA ASP A 138 35.21 -6.27 3.93
C ASP A 138 35.97 -4.94 3.82
N ARG A 139 36.76 -4.62 4.85
CA ARG A 139 37.61 -3.42 4.86
C ARG A 139 38.87 -3.67 4.04
N ASP A 140 39.11 -2.87 3.01
CA ASP A 140 40.40 -2.83 2.32
C ASP A 140 41.43 -2.10 3.21
N PRO A 141 42.52 -2.75 3.65
CA PRO A 141 43.54 -2.11 4.49
C PRO A 141 44.38 -1.06 3.75
N ARG A 142 44.33 -1.00 2.41
CA ARG A 142 45.15 -0.11 1.58
C ARG A 142 44.40 1.13 1.09
N ALA A 143 43.08 1.11 1.15
CA ALA A 143 42.23 2.20 0.69
C ALA A 143 41.54 2.87 1.88
N GLU A 144 41.33 4.20 1.78
CA GLU A 144 40.40 4.90 2.67
C GLU A 144 38.95 4.44 2.39
N ASP A 145 37.95 4.95 3.13
CA ASP A 145 36.54 4.55 3.02
C ASP A 145 35.96 4.75 1.59
N VAL A 146 36.13 3.73 0.73
CA VAL A 146 35.68 3.73 -0.67
C VAL A 146 34.21 3.34 -0.75
N VAL A 147 33.47 4.07 -1.58
CA VAL A 147 32.09 3.73 -1.95
C VAL A 147 32.12 2.64 -3.01
N VAL A 148 31.52 1.50 -2.71
CA VAL A 148 31.30 0.39 -3.62
C VAL A 148 29.83 0.38 -4.05
N THR A 149 29.57 0.18 -5.34
CA THR A 149 28.20 0.05 -5.84
C THR A 149 27.82 -1.42 -5.96
N ILE A 150 26.72 -1.81 -5.32
CA ILE A 150 26.03 -3.06 -5.59
C ILE A 150 25.02 -2.76 -6.69
N PRO A 151 25.20 -3.29 -7.91
CA PRO A 151 24.39 -2.89 -9.05
C PRO A 151 22.97 -3.42 -8.92
N ARG A 152 22.01 -2.68 -9.49
CA ARG A 152 20.69 -3.20 -9.82
C ARG A 152 20.82 -4.50 -10.61
N GLY A 153 20.01 -5.48 -10.26
CA GLY A 153 20.08 -6.82 -10.85
C GLY A 153 21.11 -7.73 -10.17
N ALA A 154 21.79 -7.29 -9.10
CA ALA A 154 22.63 -8.19 -8.30
C ALA A 154 21.77 -9.32 -7.73
N ILE A 155 22.20 -10.55 -8.01
CA ILE A 155 21.43 -11.77 -7.78
C ILE A 155 21.71 -12.32 -6.38
N SER A 156 20.65 -12.77 -5.71
CA SER A 156 20.71 -13.58 -4.51
C SER A 156 19.73 -14.75 -4.61
N HIS A 157 20.01 -15.82 -3.88
CA HIS A 157 19.21 -17.03 -3.89
C HIS A 157 18.67 -17.29 -2.49
N SER A 158 17.37 -17.62 -2.39
CA SER A 158 16.82 -18.09 -1.13
C SER A 158 17.37 -19.47 -0.79
N VAL A 159 17.52 -19.75 0.50
CA VAL A 159 17.80 -21.09 1.01
C VAL A 159 16.44 -21.74 1.30
N PRO A 160 16.06 -22.81 0.58
CA PRO A 160 14.81 -23.51 0.85
C PRO A 160 14.78 -24.12 2.25
N ALA A 161 13.60 -24.18 2.87
CA ALA A 161 13.46 -24.74 4.23
C ALA A 161 13.30 -26.26 4.20
N ALA A 162 12.71 -26.79 3.13
CA ALA A 162 12.50 -28.22 2.91
C ALA A 162 13.33 -28.75 1.74
N SER A 163 13.60 -30.05 1.71
CA SER A 163 14.43 -30.69 0.68
C SER A 163 13.77 -30.79 -0.70
N ASP A 164 12.45 -30.61 -0.76
CA ASP A 164 11.63 -30.65 -1.98
C ASP A 164 11.29 -29.26 -2.52
N GLU A 165 11.75 -28.19 -1.86
CA GLU A 165 11.57 -26.82 -2.32
C GLU A 165 12.73 -26.35 -3.21
N GLU A 166 12.40 -25.62 -4.28
CA GLU A 166 13.39 -25.02 -5.17
C GLU A 166 13.86 -23.64 -4.66
N SER A 167 15.14 -23.36 -4.84
CA SER A 167 15.72 -22.05 -4.54
C SER A 167 15.12 -20.97 -5.43
N GLN A 168 14.60 -19.91 -4.81
CA GLN A 168 14.04 -18.76 -5.51
C GLN A 168 15.12 -17.72 -5.75
N THR A 169 15.11 -17.13 -6.93
CA THR A 169 16.06 -16.10 -7.33
C THR A 169 15.48 -14.71 -7.06
N PHE A 170 16.23 -13.89 -6.34
CA PHE A 170 15.93 -12.49 -6.08
C PHE A 170 16.98 -11.60 -6.74
N GLU A 171 16.57 -10.40 -7.14
CA GLU A 171 17.45 -9.39 -7.71
C GLU A 171 17.31 -8.05 -6.98
N THR A 172 18.40 -7.30 -6.90
CA THR A 172 18.37 -5.96 -6.32
C THR A 172 17.61 -5.01 -7.26
N SER A 173 16.65 -4.27 -6.73
CA SER A 173 15.76 -3.40 -7.52
C SER A 173 16.42 -2.11 -8.02
N GLU A 174 17.48 -1.64 -7.36
CA GLU A 174 18.21 -0.40 -7.67
C GLU A 174 19.70 -0.51 -7.35
N ASP A 175 20.50 0.46 -7.80
CA ASP A 175 21.91 0.54 -7.44
C ASP A 175 22.04 0.97 -5.97
N LEU A 176 22.75 0.18 -5.16
CA LEU A 176 22.99 0.48 -3.76
C LEU A 176 24.42 0.95 -3.57
N ALA A 177 24.60 2.15 -3.03
CA ALA A 177 25.90 2.58 -2.52
C ALA A 177 26.17 1.84 -1.20
N ALA A 178 27.37 1.31 -1.06
CA ALA A 178 27.79 0.56 0.10
C ALA A 178 29.20 0.98 0.53
N ARG A 179 29.43 1.01 1.84
CA ARG A 179 30.72 1.36 2.44
C ARG A 179 31.00 0.43 3.59
N TRP A 180 32.26 0.02 3.74
CA TRP A 180 32.65 -0.79 4.89
C TRP A 180 32.38 -0.05 6.22
N ALA A 181 32.53 1.29 6.24
CA ALA A 181 32.24 2.12 7.40
C ALA A 181 30.75 2.12 7.80
N TRP A 182 29.85 1.60 6.96
CA TRP A 182 28.42 1.47 7.26
C TRP A 182 28.03 0.11 7.84
N ASN A 183 28.95 -0.85 7.91
CA ASN A 183 28.68 -2.13 8.58
C ASN A 183 28.28 -1.92 10.05
N GLU A 184 28.91 -0.95 10.71
CA GLU A 184 28.67 -0.59 12.10
C GLU A 184 28.38 0.92 12.20
N LEU A 185 27.15 1.31 11.90
CA LEU A 185 26.71 2.69 12.11
C LEU A 185 26.50 2.95 13.61
N ALA A 186 27.45 3.64 14.23
CA ALA A 186 27.30 4.12 15.59
C ALA A 186 26.20 5.18 15.69
N VAL A 187 25.42 5.16 16.76
CA VAL A 187 24.45 6.22 17.07
C VAL A 187 25.21 7.53 17.23
N ARG A 188 24.76 8.58 16.55
CA ARG A 188 25.30 9.93 16.73
C ARG A 188 25.01 10.42 18.15
N ARG A 189 25.97 10.25 19.06
CA ARG A 189 25.85 10.69 20.47
C ARG A 189 25.92 12.20 20.61
N ARG A 190 26.59 12.89 19.67
CA ARG A 190 26.90 14.32 19.78
C ARG A 190 26.65 15.07 18.48
N ARG A 191 26.16 16.30 18.62
CA ARG A 191 26.08 17.28 17.53
C ARG A 191 26.69 18.61 18.01
N PRO A 192 27.45 19.32 17.17
CA PRO A 192 27.85 20.68 17.49
C PRO A 192 26.61 21.52 17.82
N ALA A 193 26.60 22.15 18.99
CA ALA A 193 25.54 23.06 19.36
C ALA A 193 25.80 24.42 18.71
N LEU A 194 24.81 24.96 18.01
CA LEU A 194 24.80 26.39 17.71
C LEU A 194 24.52 27.12 19.02
N ILE A 195 25.46 27.96 19.45
CA ILE A 195 25.37 28.73 20.69
C ILE A 195 25.15 30.19 20.29
N GLY A 196 24.13 30.83 20.87
CA GLY A 196 23.93 32.27 20.77
C GLY A 196 24.36 33.03 22.03
N PRO A 197 24.39 34.38 21.99
CA PRO A 197 24.75 35.21 23.15
C PRO A 197 23.89 34.95 24.39
N ASP A 198 22.60 34.72 24.21
CA ASP A 198 21.68 34.46 25.32
C ASP A 198 21.80 33.05 25.89
N ASP A 199 22.35 32.10 25.13
CA ASP A 199 22.59 30.74 25.63
C ASP A 199 23.73 30.70 26.64
N LEU A 200 24.73 31.57 26.49
CA LEU A 200 25.80 31.72 27.46
C LEU A 200 25.33 32.29 28.81
N ARG A 201 24.18 32.96 28.83
CA ARG A 201 23.54 33.45 30.06
C ARG A 201 22.67 32.39 30.73
N ARG A 202 22.10 31.46 29.95
CA ARG A 202 21.15 30.45 30.43
C ARG A 202 21.79 29.10 30.73
N ARG A 203 22.94 28.79 30.13
CA ARG A 203 23.65 27.52 30.33
C ARG A 203 24.70 27.67 31.41
N SER A 204 24.71 26.72 32.34
CA SER A 204 25.74 26.60 33.38
C SER A 204 26.99 25.88 32.88
N GLU A 205 26.91 25.16 31.76
CA GLU A 205 28.00 24.32 31.26
C GLU A 205 28.02 24.26 29.72
N LEU A 206 29.23 24.18 29.15
CA LEU A 206 29.47 23.90 27.74
C LEU A 206 30.42 22.71 27.58
N LEU A 207 30.15 21.87 26.58
CA LEU A 207 30.98 20.73 26.23
C LEU A 207 31.88 21.07 25.04
N LEU A 208 33.19 20.91 25.21
CA LEU A 208 34.20 21.14 24.18
C LEU A 208 34.77 19.81 23.70
N SER A 209 35.00 19.70 22.39
CA SER A 209 35.59 18.48 21.80
C SER A 209 37.07 18.35 22.19
N GLY A 210 37.47 17.17 22.65
CA GLY A 210 38.84 16.84 23.01
C GLY A 210 39.18 17.10 24.48
N THR A 211 40.25 16.44 24.93
CA THR A 211 40.72 16.46 26.32
C THR A 211 42.07 17.16 26.53
N SER A 212 42.76 17.53 25.44
CA SER A 212 44.07 18.20 25.43
C SER A 212 44.00 19.73 25.35
N LEU A 213 42.87 20.33 25.75
CA LEU A 213 42.62 21.78 25.63
C LEU A 213 43.40 22.64 26.62
N GLY A 214 43.97 22.04 27.68
CA GLY A 214 44.80 22.76 28.67
C GLY A 214 44.07 23.82 29.48
N LEU A 215 42.73 23.80 29.49
CA LEU A 215 41.91 24.80 30.19
C LEU A 215 41.96 24.61 31.71
N THR A 216 42.11 25.72 32.42
CA THR A 216 42.14 25.80 33.88
C THR A 216 41.04 26.73 34.40
N VAL A 217 40.67 26.55 35.67
CA VAL A 217 39.68 27.43 36.33
C VAL A 217 40.24 28.85 36.40
N GLY A 218 39.46 29.82 35.93
CA GLY A 218 39.85 31.24 35.84
C GLY A 218 40.30 31.69 34.45
N ASP A 219 40.55 30.76 33.51
CA ASP A 219 40.86 31.10 32.13
C ASP A 219 39.71 31.88 31.49
N LYS A 220 40.02 32.89 30.68
CA LYS A 220 39.00 33.74 30.04
C LYS A 220 38.73 33.26 28.62
N LEU A 221 37.48 32.87 28.36
CA LEU A 221 37.02 32.48 27.03
C LEU A 221 36.30 33.64 26.36
N LEU A 222 36.75 33.99 25.15
CA LEU A 222 36.12 35.01 24.31
C LEU A 222 35.17 34.34 23.32
N PHE A 223 33.88 34.63 23.47
CA PHE A 223 32.84 34.23 22.52
C PHE A 223 32.57 35.39 21.57
N VAL A 224 32.71 35.14 20.28
CA VAL A 224 32.48 36.12 19.22
C VAL A 224 31.25 35.70 18.43
N PHE A 225 30.18 36.47 18.56
CA PHE A 225 28.96 36.25 17.81
C PHE A 225 28.87 37.24 16.64
N GLY A 226 28.55 36.73 15.46
CA GLY A 226 28.29 37.54 14.27
C GLY A 226 29.51 37.94 13.44
N GLY A 227 30.73 37.54 13.79
CA GLY A 227 31.94 37.82 12.99
C GLY A 227 32.18 36.77 11.90
N THR A 228 32.47 37.21 10.67
CA THR A 228 33.20 36.39 9.71
C THR A 228 34.54 36.01 10.36
N ALA A 229 34.70 34.72 10.69
CA ALA A 229 36.03 34.17 10.83
C ALA A 229 36.72 34.38 9.48
N GLU A 230 37.84 35.10 9.51
CA GLU A 230 38.74 35.38 8.39
C GLU A 230 38.28 36.45 7.38
N SER A 231 38.95 37.60 7.50
CA SER A 231 39.19 38.53 6.41
C SER A 231 39.86 37.79 5.25
N GLY A 232 39.09 37.29 4.28
CA GLY A 232 39.65 36.50 3.19
C GLY A 232 38.71 36.08 2.07
N SER A 233 37.69 36.88 1.72
CA SER A 233 37.09 37.02 0.38
C SER A 233 35.65 37.50 0.48
N GLY A 234 35.29 38.44 -0.39
CA GLY A 234 34.04 39.21 -0.35
C GLY A 234 32.79 38.34 -0.51
N GLY A 235 31.96 38.32 0.53
CA GLY A 235 30.60 37.80 0.50
C GLY A 235 29.69 38.69 1.35
N GLN A 236 28.61 39.16 0.74
CA GLN A 236 27.67 40.17 1.24
C GLN A 236 26.91 39.74 2.50
N GLY A 237 26.64 40.74 3.36
CA GLY A 237 25.39 40.80 4.13
C GLY A 237 25.51 40.76 5.64
N ALA A 238 26.02 41.84 6.26
CA ALA A 238 25.65 42.15 7.64
C ALA A 238 24.27 42.85 7.64
N PRO A 239 23.31 42.46 8.50
CA PRO A 239 22.07 43.22 8.66
C PRO A 239 22.37 44.58 9.33
N PRO A 240 21.70 45.67 8.92
CA PRO A 240 21.98 47.00 9.45
C PRO A 240 21.41 47.12 10.87
N GLY A 241 22.28 47.34 11.86
CA GLY A 241 21.90 47.69 13.24
C GLY A 241 22.18 46.65 14.33
N GLY A 242 22.83 45.52 14.03
CA GLY A 242 23.15 44.49 15.03
C GLY A 242 24.36 44.83 15.89
N ASN A 243 24.19 44.93 17.20
CA ASN A 243 25.31 45.05 18.15
C ASN A 243 26.16 43.77 18.12
N TRP A 244 27.44 43.88 17.78
CA TRP A 244 28.37 42.75 17.72
C TRP A 244 28.63 42.25 19.14
N GLY A 245 28.03 41.11 19.51
CA GLY A 245 28.15 40.54 20.84
C GLY A 245 29.50 39.84 21.01
N ARG A 246 30.49 40.54 21.56
CA ARG A 246 31.68 39.90 22.15
C ARG A 246 31.41 39.67 23.64
N LEU A 247 31.49 38.43 24.08
CA LEU A 247 31.31 38.08 25.49
C LEU A 247 32.58 37.41 26.00
N LEU A 248 33.15 37.95 27.08
CA LEU A 248 34.30 37.35 27.74
C LEU A 248 33.82 36.73 29.06
N LEU A 249 33.88 35.42 29.18
CA LEU A 249 33.48 34.71 30.39
C LEU A 249 34.66 33.91 30.96
N PRO A 250 34.95 34.01 32.27
CA PRO A 250 35.91 33.13 32.92
C PRO A 250 35.35 31.71 33.03
N VAL A 251 36.21 30.71 32.95
CA VAL A 251 35.87 29.32 33.21
C VAL A 251 35.73 29.11 34.72
N ALA A 252 34.52 28.78 35.17
CA ALA A 252 34.22 28.59 36.59
C ALA A 252 34.53 27.17 37.08
N ARG A 253 34.45 26.17 36.19
CA ARG A 253 34.74 24.76 36.48
C ARG A 253 35.29 24.09 35.22
N VAL A 254 36.17 23.11 35.39
CA VAL A 254 36.62 22.24 34.30
C VAL A 254 36.45 20.80 34.75
N THR A 255 35.88 19.97 33.89
CA THR A 255 35.78 18.52 34.11
C THR A 255 36.15 17.83 32.80
N VAL A 256 37.11 16.91 32.87
CA VAL A 256 37.64 16.21 31.70
C VAL A 256 37.06 14.80 31.70
N ASP A 257 36.31 14.48 30.66
CA ASP A 257 35.79 13.14 30.40
C ASP A 257 36.65 12.48 29.32
N ARG A 258 37.45 11.50 29.73
CA ARG A 258 38.33 10.75 28.82
C ARG A 258 37.62 9.63 28.09
N GLU A 259 36.50 9.14 28.60
CA GLU A 259 35.73 8.08 27.93
C GLU A 259 35.01 8.64 26.72
N GLU A 260 34.47 9.85 26.84
CA GLU A 260 33.81 10.54 25.73
C GLU A 260 34.74 11.49 24.96
N ASP A 261 36.00 11.68 25.37
CA ASP A 261 36.95 12.65 24.79
C ASP A 261 36.35 14.08 24.72
N VAL A 262 35.83 14.55 25.87
CA VAL A 262 35.18 15.85 26.02
C VAL A 262 35.74 16.58 27.23
N THR A 263 35.87 17.90 27.10
CA THR A 263 36.10 18.80 28.25
C THR A 263 34.84 19.60 28.53
N ALA A 264 34.22 19.38 29.68
CA ALA A 264 33.10 20.18 30.17
C ALA A 264 33.63 21.42 30.91
N ILE A 265 33.16 22.60 30.51
CA ILE A 265 33.49 23.87 31.14
C ILE A 265 32.25 24.48 31.79
N GLY A 266 32.34 24.76 33.08
CA GLY A 266 31.33 25.51 33.80
C GLY A 266 31.43 27.00 33.48
N LEU A 267 30.31 27.63 33.15
CA LEU A 267 30.17 29.07 33.00
C LEU A 267 29.85 29.70 34.37
N PRO A 268 30.24 30.96 34.62
CA PRO A 268 29.96 31.64 35.88
C PRO A 268 28.46 31.92 35.96
N GLU A 269 27.78 31.18 36.82
CA GLU A 269 26.33 31.22 37.02
C GLU A 269 25.75 32.65 37.07
N SER A 270 24.64 32.86 36.35
CA SER A 270 23.47 33.41 37.04
C SER A 270 22.98 32.32 38.00
N ALA A 271 22.82 32.65 39.29
CA ALA A 271 22.53 31.70 40.37
C ALA A 271 21.47 30.64 39.98
N PRO A 272 21.59 29.38 40.44
CA PRO A 272 20.57 28.37 40.20
C PRO A 272 19.22 28.90 40.69
N PRO A 273 18.11 28.55 40.02
CA PRO A 273 16.79 28.99 40.44
C PRO A 273 16.58 28.58 41.89
N SER A 274 16.20 29.54 42.71
CA SER A 274 15.90 29.32 44.11
C SER A 274 14.79 28.27 44.24
N LEU A 275 14.73 27.57 45.38
CA LEU A 275 13.64 26.65 45.69
C LEU A 275 12.27 27.30 45.45
N LYS A 276 12.15 28.61 45.72
CA LYS A 276 10.95 29.40 45.49
C LYS A 276 10.59 29.47 44.00
N GLU A 277 11.55 29.79 43.14
CA GLU A 277 11.33 29.85 41.69
C GLU A 277 10.98 28.48 41.11
N LEU A 278 11.61 27.40 41.60
CA LEU A 278 11.25 26.03 41.22
C LEU A 278 9.84 25.65 41.69
N VAL A 279 9.46 26.05 42.91
CA VAL A 279 8.12 25.81 43.46
C VAL A 279 7.05 26.62 42.72
N ASP A 280 7.35 27.86 42.34
CA ASP A 280 6.44 28.72 41.58
C ASP A 280 6.24 28.20 40.14
N GLU A 281 7.31 27.71 39.50
CA GLU A 281 7.25 27.04 38.19
C GLU A 281 6.43 25.75 38.27
N VAL A 282 6.70 24.88 39.26
CA VAL A 282 5.94 23.64 39.46
C VAL A 282 4.47 23.91 39.80
N ARG A 283 4.17 24.93 40.61
CA ARG A 283 2.78 25.34 40.87
C ARG A 283 2.08 25.81 39.61
N ARG A 284 2.75 26.52 38.71
CA ARG A 284 2.16 26.94 37.44
C ARG A 284 1.77 25.76 36.54
N TRP A 285 2.49 24.64 36.63
CA TRP A 285 2.19 23.43 35.87
C TRP A 285 1.13 22.53 36.52
N ILE A 286 0.97 22.61 37.84
CA ILE A 286 0.06 21.73 38.61
C ILE A 286 -1.27 22.43 38.95
N THR A 287 -1.35 23.76 38.88
CA THR A 287 -2.60 24.49 39.12
C THR A 287 -3.47 24.37 37.87
N ASP A 288 -4.64 23.74 38.00
CA ASP A 288 -5.67 23.74 36.95
C ASP A 288 -6.00 25.19 36.56
N PRO A 289 -6.21 25.49 35.26
CA PRO A 289 -6.61 26.83 34.84
C PRO A 289 -7.89 27.25 35.56
N GLU A 290 -7.97 28.52 35.99
CA GLU A 290 -9.19 29.05 36.60
C GLU A 290 -10.36 28.87 35.62
N ALA A 291 -11.53 28.48 36.18
CA ALA A 291 -12.70 28.06 35.43
C ALA A 291 -13.07 29.05 34.30
N GLY A 292 -12.78 28.65 33.07
CA GLY A 292 -13.07 29.44 31.86
C GLY A 292 -12.26 29.07 30.63
N GLU A 293 -11.12 28.39 30.76
CA GLU A 293 -10.33 27.91 29.62
C GLU A 293 -10.50 26.40 29.41
N ASP A 294 -10.70 26.02 28.15
CA ASP A 294 -10.96 24.65 27.69
C ASP A 294 -9.74 23.75 28.00
N PRO A 295 -9.88 22.66 28.78
CA PRO A 295 -8.75 21.83 29.18
C PRO A 295 -8.02 21.12 28.02
N ASP A 296 -8.56 21.17 26.79
CA ASP A 296 -7.92 20.65 25.57
C ASP A 296 -7.35 21.74 24.63
N ASP A 297 -7.43 23.03 24.96
CA ASP A 297 -6.75 24.08 24.19
C ASP A 297 -5.26 24.13 24.56
N TRP A 298 -4.49 23.25 23.94
CA TRP A 298 -3.04 23.37 23.87
C TRP A 298 -2.70 24.60 23.03
N GLY A 299 -2.78 25.78 23.65
CA GLY A 299 -2.45 27.07 23.07
C GLY A 299 -1.23 26.93 22.18
N THR A 300 -1.48 26.92 20.87
CA THR A 300 -0.42 26.70 19.89
C THR A 300 0.61 27.80 20.10
N PRO A 301 1.86 27.49 20.50
CA PRO A 301 2.91 28.50 20.36
C PRO A 301 2.91 28.81 18.88
N SER A 302 2.76 30.09 18.53
CA SER A 302 2.69 30.53 17.15
C SER A 302 3.88 29.97 16.38
N LEU A 303 3.68 28.82 15.74
CA LEU A 303 4.50 28.33 14.66
C LEU A 303 4.32 29.42 13.61
N ARG A 304 5.26 30.36 13.56
CA ARG A 304 5.50 31.10 12.33
C ARG A 304 5.54 30.01 11.26
N ARG A 305 4.51 29.99 10.42
CA ARG A 305 4.43 29.11 9.26
C ARG A 305 5.73 29.27 8.49
N THR A 306 6.69 28.38 8.72
CA THR A 306 7.73 28.11 7.76
C THR A 306 7.06 27.26 6.70
N THR A 307 6.63 27.95 5.65
CA THR A 307 6.33 27.37 4.35
C THR A 307 7.29 26.22 4.04
N PRO A 308 6.81 25.07 3.54
CA PRO A 308 7.70 24.02 3.07
C PRO A 308 8.55 24.58 1.94
N ILE A 309 9.87 24.67 2.14
CA ILE A 309 10.80 24.93 1.06
C ILE A 309 10.85 23.65 0.22
N ARG A 310 10.24 23.76 -0.95
CA ARG A 310 10.35 22.83 -2.08
C ARG A 310 11.84 22.71 -2.44
N VAL A 311 12.42 21.53 -2.29
CA VAL A 311 13.76 21.25 -2.82
C VAL A 311 13.60 21.08 -4.33
N PRO A 312 14.21 21.92 -5.19
CA PRO A 312 14.30 21.59 -6.60
C PRO A 312 15.22 20.38 -6.76
N SER A 313 14.70 19.35 -7.42
CA SER A 313 15.51 18.31 -8.05
C SER A 313 16.53 19.00 -8.97
N ALA A 314 17.80 18.78 -8.70
CA ALA A 314 18.87 19.05 -9.65
C ALA A 314 19.37 17.71 -10.17
N VAL A 315 19.19 17.54 -11.48
CA VAL A 315 20.05 16.73 -12.34
C VAL A 315 21.46 17.32 -12.33
#